data_AF-A0AAV0HBX6-F1
#
_entry.id   AF-A0AAV0HBX6-F1
#
_cell.length_a   1.000
_cell.length_b   1.000
_cell.length_c   1.000
_cell.angle_alpha   90.00
_cell.angle_beta   90.00
_cell.angle_gamma   90.00
#
_symmetry.space_group_name_H-M   'P 1'
#
loop_
_entity.id
_entity.type
_entity.pdbx_description
1 polymer ?
#
loop_
_entity_poly.entity_id
_entity_poly.type
_entity_poly.pdbx_seq_one_letter_code
_entity_poly.pdbx_strand_id
1 'polypeptide(L)' 'MLSFGFEEDVELILENLPAKRQSMLFSATMPIWVKKLARKYLDDPLQIDLVILLLSSQYFSSPMFINSPI' A
#
# COMPACT_ATOMS: atom_id res chain seq x y z
N MET A 1 -5.03 -10.68 -12.27
CA MET A 1 -4.07 -9.68 -11.78
C MET A 1 -4.46 -9.43 -10.33
N LEU A 2 -3.62 -9.94 -9.41
CA LEU A 2 -3.92 -10.31 -8.01
C LEU A 2 -5.10 -11.30 -7.86
N SER A 3 -4.88 -12.54 -8.29
CA SER A 3 -5.71 -13.69 -7.94
C SER A 3 -4.99 -14.52 -6.86
N PHE A 4 -5.74 -15.24 -6.01
CA PHE A 4 -5.29 -16.10 -4.90
C PHE A 4 -3.81 -16.56 -4.96
N GLY A 5 -3.03 -16.23 -3.92
CA GLY A 5 -1.64 -16.70 -3.73
C GLY A 5 -0.57 -15.61 -3.74
N PHE A 6 -0.85 -14.43 -4.30
CA PHE A 6 0.16 -13.37 -4.46
C PHE A 6 0.52 -12.61 -3.17
N GLU A 7 -0.30 -12.73 -2.12
CA GLU A 7 -0.05 -12.08 -0.81
C GLU A 7 1.20 -12.67 -0.13
N GLU A 8 1.28 -14.00 -0.08
CA GLU A 8 2.39 -14.74 0.52
C GLU A 8 3.71 -14.45 -0.19
N ASP A 9 3.69 -14.42 -1.52
CA ASP A 9 4.86 -14.09 -2.34
C ASP A 9 5.37 -12.66 -2.07
N VAL A 10 4.46 -11.69 -1.93
CA VAL A 10 4.82 -10.31 -1.61
C VAL A 10 5.42 -10.22 -0.21
N GLU A 11 4.86 -10.93 0.79
CA GLU A 11 5.42 -10.97 2.13
C GLU A 11 6.84 -11.58 2.13
N LEU A 12 7.06 -12.69 1.43
CA LEU A 12 8.37 -13.31 1.29
C LEU A 12 9.40 -12.35 0.67
N ILE A 13 9.03 -11.64 -0.38
CA ILE A 13 9.91 -10.63 -1.00
C ILE A 13 10.23 -9.53 0.01
N LEU A 14 9.22 -9.01 0.71
CA LEU A 14 9.40 -7.90 1.64
C LEU A 14 10.21 -8.28 2.88
N GLU A 15 10.17 -9.53 3.32
CA GLU A 15 10.98 -10.04 4.44
C GLU A 15 12.47 -10.17 4.11
N ASN A 16 12.80 -10.44 2.84
CA ASN A 16 14.19 -10.55 2.39
C ASN A 16 14.83 -9.21 2.02
N LEU A 17 14.10 -8.11 2.13
CA LEU A 17 14.59 -6.77 1.79
C LEU A 17 15.21 -6.06 3.01
N PRO A 18 16.21 -5.19 2.79
CA PRO A 18 16.91 -4.50 3.87
C PRO A 18 15.95 -3.64 4.71
N ALA A 19 16.19 -3.58 6.02
CA ALA A 19 15.33 -2.87 6.96
C ALA A 19 15.24 -1.37 6.68
N LYS A 20 16.39 -0.70 6.43
CA LYS A 20 16.41 0.73 6.05
C LYS A 20 16.24 0.85 4.54
N ARG A 21 15.04 1.28 4.12
CA ARG A 21 14.70 1.50 2.71
C ARG A 21 13.58 2.52 2.57
N GLN A 22 13.56 3.19 1.43
CA GLN A 22 12.38 3.89 0.94
C GLN A 22 11.43 2.88 0.30
N SER A 23 10.15 2.94 0.65
CA SER A 23 9.13 2.06 0.08
C SER A 23 7.89 2.88 -0.25
N MET A 24 7.23 2.49 -1.35
CA MET A 24 5.99 3.10 -1.80
C MET A 24 4.97 2.03 -2.12
N LEU A 25 3.74 2.21 -1.65
CA LEU A 25 2.61 1.34 -1.97
C LEU A 25 1.57 2.12 -2.77
N PHE A 26 1.28 1.63 -3.97
CA PHE A 26 0.22 2.15 -4.84
C PHE A 26 -0.88 1.10 -4.91
N SER A 27 -2.11 1.51 -4.63
CA SER A 27 -3.25 0.61 -4.82
C SER A 27 -4.49 1.40 -5.14
N ALA A 28 -5.35 0.81 -5.97
CA ALA A 28 -6.67 1.34 -6.31
C ALA A 28 -7.74 1.01 -5.25
N THR A 29 -7.49 0.00 -4.42
CA THR A 29 -8.41 -0.43 -3.36
C THR A 29 -7.65 -0.80 -2.09
N MET A 30 -8.32 -0.73 -0.94
CA MET A 30 -7.71 -1.02 0.36
C MET A 30 -8.42 -2.18 1.08
N PRO A 31 -8.30 -3.43 0.59
CA PRO A 31 -8.74 -4.59 1.34
C PRO A 31 -7.86 -4.77 2.60
N ILE A 32 -8.33 -5.60 3.52
CA ILE A 32 -7.71 -5.77 4.84
C ILE A 32 -6.23 -6.18 4.74
N TRP A 33 -5.87 -7.05 3.79
CA TRP A 33 -4.50 -7.53 3.62
C TRP A 33 -3.55 -6.40 3.18
N VAL A 34 -3.95 -5.54 2.24
CA VAL A 34 -3.11 -4.39 1.80
C VAL A 34 -2.89 -3.42 2.96
N LYS A 35 -3.93 -3.18 3.78
CA LYS A 35 -3.80 -2.34 4.99
C LYS A 35 -2.80 -2.94 6.00
N LYS A 36 -2.82 -4.26 6.19
CA LYS A 36 -1.87 -4.96 7.05
C LYS A 36 -0.45 -4.87 6.49
N LEU A 37 -0.29 -5.10 5.19
CA LEU A 37 0.99 -5.01 4.48
C LEU A 37 1.60 -3.61 4.64
N ALA A 38 0.83 -2.57 4.36
CA ALA A 38 1.26 -1.18 4.50
C ALA A 38 1.72 -0.88 5.94
N ARG A 39 0.99 -1.33 6.97
CA ARG A 39 1.38 -1.13 8.38
C ARG A 39 2.61 -1.93 8.80
N LYS A 40 2.85 -3.11 8.22
CA LYS A 40 3.97 -3.99 8.58
C LYS A 40 5.28 -3.52 7.94
N TYR A 41 5.23 -3.00 6.72
CA TYR A 41 6.43 -2.73 5.90
C TYR A 41 6.69 -1.26 5.58
N LEU A 42 5.77 -0.35 5.94
CA LEU A 42 6.00 1.09 5.84
C LEU A 42 6.13 1.68 7.23
N ASP A 43 7.11 2.55 7.40
CA ASP A 43 7.35 3.35 8.60
C ASP A 43 6.79 4.75 8.36
N ASP A 44 5.99 5.25 9.30
CA ASP A 44 5.25 6.54 9.23
C ASP A 44 4.90 7.06 7.81
N PRO A 45 4.12 6.31 7.00
CA PRO A 45 3.96 6.65 5.60
C PRO A 45 2.98 7.81 5.39
N LEU A 46 3.34 8.72 4.48
CA LEU A 46 2.42 9.75 4.00
C LEU A 46 1.35 9.11 3.11
N GLN A 47 0.09 9.09 3.56
CA GLN A 47 -1.06 8.61 2.78
C GLN A 47 -1.63 9.73 1.89
N ILE A 48 -1.66 9.51 0.58
CA ILE A 48 -2.21 10.44 -0.42
C ILE A 48 -3.37 9.74 -1.14
N ASP A 49 -4.60 10.13 -0.83
CA ASP A 49 -5.79 9.62 -1.51
C ASP A 49 -6.16 10.48 -2.72
N LEU A 50 -6.13 9.88 -3.90
CA LEU A 50 -6.58 10.51 -5.14
C LEU A 50 -8.11 10.42 -5.28
N VAL A 51 -8.85 10.97 -4.33
CA VAL A 51 -10.30 11.17 -4.48
C VAL A 51 -10.51 12.47 -5.26
N ILE A 52 -10.91 12.35 -6.52
CA ILE A 52 -11.51 13.48 -7.23
C ILE A 52 -12.85 13.76 -6.56
N LEU A 53 -13.01 14.98 -6.03
CA LEU A 53 -14.22 15.47 -5.39
C LEU A 53 -15.30 15.74 -6.46
N LEU A 54 -15.69 14.71 -7.21
CA LEU A 54 -16.90 14.69 -8.02
C LEU A 54 -17.92 13.87 -7.26
N LEU A 55 -18.95 14.56 -6.80
CA LEU A 55 -20.14 14.04 -6.13
C LEU A 55 -20.71 12.83 -6.89
N SER A 56 -20.32 11.60 -6.51
CA SER A 56 -21.07 10.38 -6.85
C SER A 56 -20.52 9.15 -6.11
N SER A 57 -21.14 8.86 -4.96
CA SER A 57 -21.61 7.55 -4.45
C SER A 57 -20.84 6.22 -4.62
N GLN A 58 -19.64 6.12 -5.19
CA GLN A 58 -18.99 4.80 -5.30
C GLN A 58 -17.46 4.87 -5.22
N TYR A 59 -16.98 4.43 -4.05
CA TYR A 59 -15.64 3.97 -3.68
C TYR A 59 -14.64 3.79 -4.83
N PHE A 60 -13.78 4.78 -5.03
CA PHE A 60 -12.47 4.60 -5.65
C PHE A 60 -11.47 5.50 -4.94
N SER A 61 -10.94 5.01 -3.82
CA SER A 61 -9.86 5.67 -3.07
C SER A 61 -8.57 4.93 -3.40
N SER A 62 -7.69 5.60 -4.15
CA SER A 62 -6.34 5.11 -4.40
C SER A 62 -5.36 5.81 -3.45
N PRO A 63 -5.06 5.24 -2.27
CA PRO A 63 -4.02 5.79 -1.42
C PRO A 63 -2.65 5.41 -1.96
N MET A 64 -1.80 6.42 -2.11
CA MET A 64 -0.37 6.30 -2.31
C MET A 64 0.32 6.53 -0.97
N PHE A 65 1.18 5.59 -0.56
CA PHE A 65 1.97 5.73 0.66
C PHE A 65 3.43 6.01 0.30
N ILE A 66 4.02 7.07 0.85
CA ILE A 66 5.42 7.43 0.62
C ILE A 66 6.18 7.40 1.95
N ASN A 67 7.29 6.65 1.98
CA ASN A 67 8.20 6.64 3.12
C ASN A 67 9.54 7.30 2.72
N SER A 68 9.99 8.32 3.46
CA SER A 68 11.24 9.05 3.15
C SER A 68 12.38 8.58 4.05
N PRO A 69 13.55 8.21 3.51
CA PRO A 69 14.71 7.93 4.33
C PRO A 69 15.37 9.26 4.69
N ILE A 70 15.21 9.70 5.93
CA ILE A 70 16.19 10.61 6.54
C ILE A 70 17.37 9.76 7.06
#